data_AF-X1J9E0-F1
#
_entry.id   AF-X1J9E0-F1
#
_cell.length_a   1.000
_cell.length_b   1.000
_cell.length_c   1.000
_cell.angle_alpha   90.00
_cell.angle_beta   90.00
_cell.angle_gamma   90.00
#
_symmetry.space_group_name_H-M   'P 1'
#
loop_
_entity.id
_entity.type
_entity.pdbx_description
1 polymer ?
#
loop_
_entity_poly.entity_id
_entity_poly.type
_entity_poly.pdbx_seq_one_letter_code
_entity_poly.pdbx_strand_id
1 'polypeptide(L)'
;MWHDTKTATNLQNGKDVPTLALYKHVKDPTGQWADGIGLPTSLNMRCFKATERLTIEAMTEFLDNAGEERFFTKVVRLQVDLAQMGASQCLYQGIMGALGYSKNNLPFLELARRLPLQVLESVTQGEVSDEEYLARRQALLLGTAGLLPSQRPNPCP
;
A
#
# COMPACT_ATOMS: atom_id res chain seq x y z
N MET A 1 6.38 21.68 14.06
CA MET A 1 5.70 21.82 15.37
C MET A 1 5.42 20.41 15.88
N TRP A 2 6.30 19.86 16.70
CA TRP A 2 6.17 18.48 17.20
C TRP A 2 5.18 18.49 18.36
N HIS A 3 4.06 17.77 18.23
CA HIS A 3 3.02 17.71 19.25
C HIS A 3 3.44 16.71 20.34
N ASP A 4 4.09 17.22 21.38
CA ASP A 4 4.51 16.45 22.56
C ASP A 4 3.38 16.33 23.58
N THR A 5 2.24 15.81 23.16
CA THR A 5 1.11 15.64 24.07
C THR A 5 1.27 14.35 24.87
N LYS A 6 1.27 14.46 26.21
CA LYS A 6 1.26 13.33 27.17
C LYS A 6 -0.04 12.49 27.11
N THR A 7 -0.87 12.69 26.10
CA THR A 7 -2.19 12.07 25.94
C THR A 7 -2.07 10.81 25.11
N ALA A 8 -2.74 9.74 25.53
CA ALA A 8 -2.85 8.51 24.77
C ALA A 8 -3.39 8.80 23.35
N THR A 9 -2.85 8.12 22.35
CA THR A 9 -3.36 8.24 20.99
C THR A 9 -4.58 7.33 20.86
N ASN A 10 -5.73 7.93 20.57
CA ASN A 10 -6.96 7.21 20.30
C ASN A 10 -6.91 6.60 18.90
N LEU A 11 -7.08 5.28 18.82
CA LEU A 11 -7.27 4.58 17.57
C LEU A 11 -8.68 4.81 17.03
N GLN A 12 -8.88 4.61 15.71
CA GLN A 12 -10.20 4.71 15.07
C GLN A 12 -11.23 3.71 15.62
N ASN A 13 -10.80 2.70 16.37
CA ASN A 13 -11.64 1.73 17.06
C ASN A 13 -11.92 2.11 18.54
N GLY A 14 -11.59 3.33 18.96
CA GLY A 14 -11.84 3.84 20.30
C GLY A 14 -10.89 3.31 21.39
N LYS A 15 -9.87 2.52 21.02
CA LYS A 15 -8.86 2.06 21.98
C LYS A 15 -7.73 3.09 22.12
N ASP A 16 -7.37 3.35 23.37
CA ASP A 16 -6.21 4.17 23.70
C ASP A 16 -4.92 3.35 23.61
N VAL A 17 -3.92 3.91 22.92
CA VAL A 17 -2.55 3.37 22.89
C VAL A 17 -1.62 4.32 23.64
N PRO A 18 -0.82 3.82 24.60
CA PRO A 18 0.16 4.65 25.29
C PRO A 18 1.26 5.10 24.32
N THR A 19 1.43 6.41 24.20
CA THR A 19 2.42 7.03 23.31
C THR A 19 3.58 7.57 24.14
N LEU A 20 4.79 7.06 23.89
CA LEU A 20 6.02 7.55 24.53
C LEU A 20 6.73 8.53 23.60
N ALA A 21 6.90 9.77 24.06
CA ALA A 21 7.67 10.77 23.32
C ALA A 21 9.18 10.48 23.48
N LEU A 22 9.78 9.86 22.45
CA LEU A 22 11.16 9.38 22.50
C LEU A 22 12.19 10.50 22.67
N TYR A 23 11.93 11.72 22.17
CA TYR A 23 12.90 12.82 22.22
C TYR A 23 13.35 13.17 23.65
N LYS A 24 12.50 12.95 24.67
CA LYS A 24 12.84 13.17 26.09
C LYS A 24 13.78 12.10 26.65
N HIS A 25 13.87 10.97 25.97
CA HIS A 25 14.67 9.81 26.33
C HIS A 25 15.90 9.65 25.43
N VAL A 26 15.99 10.40 24.34
CA VAL A 26 17.16 10.48 23.48
C VAL A 26 18.14 11.47 24.11
N LYS A 27 19.20 10.94 24.72
CA LYS A 27 20.19 11.73 25.48
C LYS A 27 21.15 12.54 24.61
N ASP A 28 21.19 12.29 23.30
CA ASP A 28 22.07 12.98 22.36
C ASP A 28 21.28 13.79 21.33
N PRO A 29 21.59 15.09 21.14
CA PRO A 29 20.95 15.86 20.08
C PRO A 29 21.34 15.27 18.72
N THR A 30 20.34 14.80 17.98
CA THR A 30 20.40 14.25 16.62
C THR A 30 21.01 15.17 15.55
N GLY A 31 21.58 16.32 15.94
CA GLY A 31 22.25 17.28 15.07
C GLY A 31 23.73 17.02 14.80
N GLN A 32 24.36 16.04 15.47
CA GLN A 32 25.78 15.67 15.21
C GLN A 32 25.94 14.46 14.28
N TRP A 33 24.90 14.09 13.52
CA TRP A 33 24.94 12.97 12.59
C TRP A 33 25.54 13.33 11.21
N ALA A 34 26.34 14.39 11.12
CA ALA A 34 26.84 14.92 9.85
C ALA A 34 28.34 14.65 9.58
N ASP A 35 29.20 14.51 10.59
CA ASP A 35 30.67 14.52 10.33
C ASP A 35 31.44 13.25 10.74
N GLY A 36 30.74 12.16 11.04
CA GLY A 36 31.40 10.89 11.31
C GLY A 36 30.42 9.81 11.65
N ILE A 37 29.96 9.07 10.64
CA ILE A 37 29.32 7.77 10.87
C ILE A 37 30.41 6.80 11.32
N GLY A 38 30.87 6.96 12.57
CA GLY A 38 31.19 5.81 13.38
C GLY A 38 29.86 5.11 13.64
N LEU A 39 29.47 4.25 12.71
CA LEU A 39 28.34 3.33 12.86
C LEU A 39 28.45 2.72 14.27
N PRO A 40 27.37 2.69 15.08
CA PRO A 40 27.46 2.16 16.42
C PRO A 40 28.08 0.76 16.37
N THR A 41 29.27 0.61 16.94
CA THR A 41 30.11 -0.60 16.98
C THR A 41 29.46 -1.76 17.75
N SER A 42 28.14 -1.75 17.92
CA SER A 42 27.38 -2.72 18.72
C SER A 42 25.99 -3.03 18.19
N LEU A 43 25.71 -2.84 16.89
CA LEU A 43 24.63 -3.61 16.28
C LEU A 43 25.10 -5.05 16.14
N ASN A 44 24.92 -5.83 17.22
CA ASN A 44 24.99 -7.29 17.26
C ASN A 44 23.85 -7.92 16.40
N MET A 45 23.48 -7.25 15.31
CA MET A 45 22.51 -7.71 14.34
C MET A 45 23.20 -8.74 13.46
N ARG A 46 22.65 -9.95 13.50
CA ARG A 46 23.17 -11.10 12.74
C ARG A 46 23.30 -10.78 11.24
N CYS A 47 22.43 -9.91 10.71
CA CYS A 47 22.48 -9.47 9.31
C CYS A 47 23.70 -8.59 8.99
N PHE A 48 24.14 -7.72 9.90
CA PHE A 48 25.34 -6.88 9.69
C PHE A 48 26.63 -7.71 9.76
N LYS A 49 26.69 -8.67 10.68
CA LYS A 49 27.80 -9.64 10.73
C LYS A 49 27.80 -10.61 9.54
N ALA A 50 26.65 -10.82 8.89
CA ALA A 50 26.58 -11.59 7.66
C ALA A 50 27.18 -10.81 6.49
N THR A 51 26.98 -9.49 6.41
CA THR A 51 27.59 -8.66 5.36
C THR A 51 29.12 -8.57 5.46
N GLU A 52 29.71 -8.78 6.64
CA GLU A 52 31.18 -8.91 6.79
C GLU A 52 31.73 -10.26 6.28
N ARG A 53 30.86 -11.27 6.13
CA ARG A 53 31.24 -12.64 5.72
C ARG A 53 30.93 -12.94 4.25
N LEU A 54 30.06 -12.16 3.62
CA LEU A 54 29.75 -12.29 2.21
C LEU A 54 30.56 -11.27 1.40
N THR A 55 31.10 -11.71 0.27
CA THR A 55 31.64 -10.80 -0.73
C THR A 55 30.50 -9.99 -1.34
N ILE A 56 30.81 -8.80 -1.86
CA ILE A 56 29.83 -7.98 -2.60
C ILE A 56 29.24 -8.80 -3.75
N GLU A 57 30.07 -9.57 -4.46
CA GLU A 57 29.63 -10.45 -5.55
C GLU A 57 28.60 -11.47 -5.09
N ALA A 58 28.87 -12.20 -4.00
CA ALA A 58 27.94 -13.20 -3.47
C ALA A 58 26.63 -12.57 -2.98
N MET A 59 26.68 -11.34 -2.44
CA MET A 59 25.47 -10.62 -2.01
C MET A 59 24.67 -10.11 -3.21
N THR A 60 25.32 -9.59 -4.24
CA THR A 60 24.66 -9.18 -5.49
C THR A 60 23.99 -10.36 -6.16
N GLU A 61 24.70 -11.48 -6.36
CA GLU A 61 24.14 -12.69 -6.95
C GLU A 61 22.94 -13.21 -6.16
N PHE A 62 23.01 -13.20 -4.82
CA PHE A 62 21.89 -13.59 -3.97
C PHE A 62 20.66 -12.69 -4.18
N LEU A 63 20.85 -11.37 -4.21
CA LEU A 63 19.78 -10.40 -4.40
C LEU A 63 19.18 -10.48 -5.81
N ASP A 64 20.01 -10.69 -6.83
CA ASP A 64 19.58 -10.87 -8.21
C ASP A 64 18.71 -12.12 -8.34
N ASN A 65 19.18 -13.26 -7.83
CA ASN A 65 18.43 -14.51 -7.83
C ASN A 65 17.07 -14.37 -7.10
N ALA A 66 17.04 -13.74 -5.93
CA ALA A 66 15.80 -13.49 -5.20
C ALA A 66 14.88 -12.49 -5.94
N GLY A 67 15.46 -11.53 -6.64
CA GLY A 67 14.76 -10.58 -7.49
C GLY A 67 14.09 -11.26 -8.68
N GLU A 68 14.82 -12.12 -9.38
CA GLU A 68 14.34 -12.93 -10.50
C GLU A 68 13.24 -13.89 -10.07
N GLU A 69 13.43 -14.63 -8.97
CA GLU A 69 12.40 -15.53 -8.43
C GLU A 69 11.09 -14.79 -8.18
N ARG A 70 11.16 -13.62 -7.52
CA ARG A 70 10.00 -12.76 -7.27
C ARG A 70 9.40 -12.23 -8.57
N PHE A 71 10.23 -11.89 -9.55
CA PHE A 71 9.77 -11.40 -10.84
C PHE A 71 9.02 -12.49 -11.62
N PHE A 72 9.62 -13.68 -11.77
CA PHE A 72 9.00 -14.80 -12.47
C PHE A 72 7.73 -15.29 -11.77
N THR A 73 7.69 -15.27 -10.44
CA THR A 73 6.45 -15.56 -9.68
C THR A 73 5.32 -14.60 -10.08
N LYS A 74 5.62 -13.31 -10.26
CA LYS A 74 4.63 -12.33 -10.74
C LYS A 74 4.26 -12.55 -12.21
N VAL A 75 5.21 -12.91 -13.06
CA VAL A 75 4.96 -13.22 -14.48
C VAL A 75 4.02 -14.42 -14.61
N VAL A 76 4.28 -15.51 -13.91
CA VAL A 76 3.43 -16.71 -13.92
C VAL A 76 2.02 -16.37 -13.45
N ARG A 77 1.89 -15.62 -12.35
CA ARG A 77 0.58 -15.17 -11.87
C ARG A 77 -0.15 -14.33 -12.92
N LEU A 78 0.55 -13.37 -13.54
CA LEU A 78 -0.03 -12.52 -14.58
C LEU A 78 -0.46 -13.33 -15.81
N GLN A 79 0.30 -14.33 -16.22
CA GLN A 79 -0.05 -15.23 -17.32
C GLN A 79 -1.33 -16.02 -17.02
N VAL A 80 -1.45 -16.55 -15.80
CA VAL A 80 -2.67 -17.25 -15.35
C VAL A 80 -3.85 -16.30 -15.36
N ASP A 81 -3.70 -15.08 -14.82
CA ASP A 81 -4.76 -14.08 -14.79
C ASP A 81 -5.19 -13.71 -16.22
N LEU A 82 -4.25 -13.43 -17.11
CA LEU A 82 -4.52 -13.14 -18.53
C LEU A 82 -5.31 -14.24 -19.22
N ALA A 83 -4.98 -15.51 -18.97
CA ALA A 83 -5.69 -16.65 -19.53
C ALA A 83 -7.12 -16.81 -18.98
N GLN A 84 -7.35 -16.46 -17.70
CA GLN A 84 -8.64 -16.62 -17.05
C GLN A 84 -9.62 -15.47 -17.31
N MET A 85 -9.15 -14.22 -17.29
CA MET A 85 -10.02 -13.03 -17.34
C MET A 85 -9.81 -12.14 -18.57
N GLY A 86 -8.80 -12.44 -19.39
CA GLY A 86 -8.44 -11.63 -20.56
C GLY A 86 -7.63 -10.37 -20.22
N ALA A 87 -7.04 -9.76 -21.26
CA ALA A 87 -6.09 -8.67 -21.12
C ALA A 87 -6.67 -7.40 -20.47
N SER A 88 -7.86 -6.96 -20.90
CA SER A 88 -8.45 -5.70 -20.42
C SER A 88 -8.79 -5.74 -18.93
N GLN A 89 -9.41 -6.84 -18.46
CA GLN A 89 -9.73 -7.00 -17.04
C GLN A 89 -8.46 -7.18 -16.20
N CYS A 90 -7.46 -7.91 -16.71
CA CYS A 90 -6.19 -8.07 -16.02
C CYS A 90 -5.44 -6.74 -15.86
N LEU A 91 -5.43 -5.91 -16.90
CA LEU A 91 -4.86 -4.55 -16.84
C LEU A 91 -5.61 -3.67 -15.86
N TYR A 92 -6.95 -3.69 -15.89
CA TYR A 92 -7.80 -2.93 -14.98
C TYR A 92 -7.52 -3.30 -13.51
N GLN A 93 -7.47 -4.59 -13.17
CA GLN A 93 -7.13 -5.03 -11.81
C GLN A 93 -5.71 -4.61 -11.41
N GLY A 94 -4.75 -4.69 -12.33
CA GLY A 94 -3.38 -4.22 -12.10
C GLY A 94 -3.31 -2.73 -11.73
N ILE A 95 -4.02 -1.88 -12.48
CA ILE A 95 -4.11 -0.43 -12.20
C ILE A 95 -4.76 -0.21 -10.84
N MET A 96 -5.88 -0.87 -10.56
CA MET A 96 -6.59 -0.75 -9.28
C MET A 96 -5.70 -1.15 -8.10
N GLY A 97 -4.98 -2.28 -8.20
CA GLY A 97 -4.03 -2.70 -7.17
C GLY A 97 -2.90 -1.68 -6.94
N ALA A 98 -2.41 -1.04 -8.01
CA ALA A 98 -1.41 0.02 -7.90
C ALA A 98 -1.95 1.28 -7.22
N LEU A 99 -3.17 1.71 -7.56
CA LEU A 99 -3.85 2.85 -6.94
C LEU A 99 -4.14 2.65 -5.45
N GLY A 100 -4.28 1.39 -5.02
CA GLY A 100 -4.44 1.06 -3.61
C GLY A 100 -3.21 1.35 -2.73
N TYR A 101 -2.03 1.57 -3.32
CA TYR A 101 -0.75 1.69 -2.58
C TYR A 101 -0.57 0.55 -1.55
N SER A 102 0.33 0.71 -0.57
CA SER A 102 0.63 -0.36 0.39
C SER A 102 -0.56 -0.76 1.28
N LYS A 103 -1.43 0.20 1.64
CA LYS A 103 -2.51 -0.03 2.62
C LYS A 103 -3.83 -0.50 1.99
N ASN A 104 -4.10 -0.14 0.74
CA ASN A 104 -5.39 -0.42 0.09
C ASN A 104 -5.27 -1.28 -1.17
N ASN A 105 -4.12 -1.91 -1.43
CA ASN A 105 -3.94 -2.81 -2.59
C ASN A 105 -5.03 -3.90 -2.64
N LEU A 106 -5.20 -4.67 -1.55
CA LEU A 106 -6.21 -5.74 -1.50
C LEU A 106 -7.65 -5.21 -1.59
N PRO A 107 -8.06 -4.16 -0.85
CA PRO A 107 -9.36 -3.53 -1.05
C PRO A 107 -9.64 -3.09 -2.48
N PHE A 108 -8.67 -2.49 -3.17
CA PHE A 108 -8.84 -2.04 -4.55
C PHE A 108 -8.89 -3.20 -5.55
N LEU A 109 -8.13 -4.27 -5.33
CA LEU A 109 -8.24 -5.49 -6.13
C LEU A 109 -9.62 -6.13 -5.97
N GLU A 110 -10.13 -6.22 -4.74
CA GLU A 110 -11.48 -6.75 -4.50
C GLU A 110 -12.56 -5.85 -5.11
N LEU A 111 -12.39 -4.52 -5.04
CA LEU A 111 -13.27 -3.59 -5.73
C LEU A 111 -13.29 -3.84 -7.25
N ALA A 112 -12.12 -4.02 -7.86
CA ALA A 112 -12.00 -4.30 -9.30
C ALA A 112 -12.59 -5.67 -9.70
N ARG A 113 -12.57 -6.65 -8.79
CA ARG A 113 -13.21 -7.95 -8.98
C ARG A 113 -14.74 -7.86 -8.85
N ARG A 114 -15.23 -7.07 -7.90
CA ARG A 114 -16.68 -6.84 -7.67
C ARG A 114 -17.32 -5.93 -8.72
N LEU A 115 -16.53 -5.05 -9.32
CA LEU A 115 -16.95 -4.18 -10.42
C LEU A 115 -16.04 -4.43 -11.65
N PRO A 116 -16.28 -5.51 -12.41
CA PRO A 116 -15.50 -5.81 -13.61
C PRO A 116 -15.53 -4.66 -14.63
N LEU A 117 -14.44 -4.52 -15.40
CA LEU A 117 -14.27 -3.45 -16.39
C LEU A 117 -15.45 -3.38 -17.37
N GLN A 118 -15.95 -4.53 -17.83
CA GLN A 118 -17.09 -4.60 -18.74
C GLN A 118 -18.36 -3.97 -18.14
N VAL A 119 -18.58 -4.13 -16.83
CA VAL A 119 -19.72 -3.50 -16.13
C VAL A 119 -19.51 -1.99 -16.13
N LEU A 120 -18.30 -1.55 -15.79
CA LEU A 120 -17.95 -0.13 -15.79
C LEU A 120 -18.20 0.49 -17.19
N GLU A 121 -17.77 -0.19 -18.25
CA GLU A 121 -17.92 0.21 -19.67
C GLU A 121 -19.36 0.17 -20.19
N SER A 122 -20.20 -0.74 -19.69
CA SER A 122 -21.57 -0.90 -20.16
C SER A 122 -22.51 0.26 -19.81
N VAL A 123 -22.21 1.02 -18.74
CA VAL A 123 -23.10 2.07 -18.21
C VAL A 123 -23.11 3.35 -19.08
N THR A 124 -22.39 3.34 -20.20
CA THR A 124 -22.14 4.51 -21.05
C THR A 124 -22.67 4.30 -22.46
N GLN A 125 -23.92 3.84 -22.58
CA GLN A 125 -24.66 3.87 -23.84
C GLN A 125 -25.45 5.18 -23.94
N GLY A 126 -24.93 6.14 -24.72
CA GLY A 126 -25.58 7.41 -25.04
C GLY A 126 -24.60 8.58 -25.18
N GLU A 127 -25.00 9.67 -25.85
CA GLU A 127 -24.30 10.95 -25.78
C GLU A 127 -24.55 11.56 -24.39
N VAL A 128 -23.52 11.54 -23.55
CA VAL A 128 -23.56 12.10 -22.19
C VAL A 128 -22.40 13.09 -22.07
N SER A 129 -22.56 14.16 -21.29
CA SER A 129 -21.46 15.08 -21.01
C SER A 129 -20.34 14.37 -20.23
N ASP A 130 -19.11 14.86 -20.37
CA ASP A 130 -17.94 14.32 -19.66
C ASP A 130 -18.13 14.34 -18.13
N GLU A 131 -18.79 15.38 -17.61
CA GLU A 131 -19.08 15.51 -16.17
C GLU A 131 -20.03 14.41 -15.68
N GLU A 132 -21.09 14.14 -16.43
CA GLU A 132 -22.06 13.10 -16.06
C GLU A 132 -21.46 11.70 -16.24
N TYR A 133 -20.64 11.50 -17.29
CA TYR A 133 -19.85 10.28 -17.46
C TYR A 133 -18.98 10.01 -16.24
N LEU A 134 -18.22 11.02 -15.78
CA LEU A 134 -17.35 10.90 -14.61
C LEU A 134 -18.15 10.63 -13.33
N ALA A 135 -19.24 11.38 -13.12
CA ALA A 135 -20.09 11.23 -11.95
C ALA A 135 -20.69 9.81 -11.84
N ARG A 136 -21.14 9.24 -12.96
CA ARG A 136 -21.64 7.85 -13.00
C ARG A 136 -20.55 6.83 -12.64
N ARG A 137 -19.34 6.99 -13.18
CA ARG A 137 -18.20 6.10 -12.86
C ARG A 137 -17.79 6.19 -11.39
N GLN A 138 -17.74 7.40 -10.84
CA GLN A 138 -17.49 7.63 -9.42
C GLN A 138 -18.58 6.99 -8.56
N ALA A 139 -19.85 7.16 -8.92
CA ALA A 139 -20.97 6.57 -8.18
C ALA A 139 -20.91 5.03 -8.17
N LEU A 140 -20.55 4.39 -9.28
CA LEU A 140 -20.38 2.93 -9.33
C LEU A 140 -19.23 2.46 -8.43
N LEU A 141 -18.08 3.12 -8.50
CA LEU A 141 -16.91 2.77 -7.68
C LEU A 141 -17.20 2.96 -6.19
N LEU A 142 -17.71 4.14 -5.80
CA LEU A 142 -18.05 4.46 -4.42
C LEU A 142 -19.20 3.61 -3.90
N GLY A 143 -20.22 3.34 -4.72
CA GLY A 143 -21.35 2.47 -4.37
C GLY A 143 -20.94 1.02 -4.16
N THR A 144 -20.06 0.49 -5.00
CA THR A 144 -19.52 -0.86 -4.83
C THR A 144 -18.63 -0.95 -3.59
N ALA A 145 -17.90 0.12 -3.29
CA ALA A 145 -17.07 0.25 -2.09
C ALA A 145 -17.88 0.50 -0.80
N GLY A 146 -19.19 0.76 -0.87
CA GLY A 146 -20.01 1.03 0.32
C GLY A 146 -19.87 2.46 0.86
N LEU A 147 -19.42 3.40 0.03
CA LEU A 147 -19.07 4.77 0.43
C LEU A 147 -20.11 5.83 0.04
N LEU A 148 -21.25 5.43 -0.52
CA LEU A 148 -22.31 6.38 -0.86
C LEU A 148 -22.99 6.91 0.42
N PRO A 149 -23.50 8.16 0.40
CA PRO A 149 -24.26 8.71 1.52
C PRO A 149 -25.44 7.83 1.96
N SER A 150 -26.11 7.17 1.01
CA SER A 150 -27.23 6.26 1.26
C SER A 150 -26.84 4.94 1.94
N GLN A 151 -25.54 4.62 2.00
CA GLN A 151 -25.00 3.41 2.61
C GLN A 151 -24.40 3.67 3.99
N ARG A 152 -24.38 4.92 4.44
CA ARG A 152 -23.93 5.26 5.80
C ARG A 152 -24.95 4.74 6.81
N PRO A 153 -24.53 4.07 7.88
CA PRO A 153 -25.42 3.75 8.99
C PRO A 153 -26.04 5.05 9.50
N ASN A 154 -27.36 5.09 9.65
CA ASN A 154 -27.99 6.20 10.36
C ASN A 154 -27.36 6.26 11.77
N PRO A 155 -26.92 7.44 12.25
CA PRO A 155 -26.52 7.58 13.64
C PRO A 155 -27.67 7.05 14.50
N CYS A 156 -27.37 6.12 15.41
CA CYS A 156 -28.35 5.74 16.43
C CYS A 156 -28.77 7.02 17.18
N PRO A 157 -30.08 7.23 17.39
CA PRO A 157 -30.57 8.35 18.20
C PRO A 157 -30.10 8.26 19.65
#